data_AF-A0A846X342-F1
#
_entry.id   AF-A0A846X342-F1
#
_cell.length_a   1.000
_cell.length_b   1.000
_cell.length_c   1.000
_cell.angle_alpha   90.00
_cell.angle_beta   90.00
_cell.angle_gamma   90.00
#
_symmetry.space_group_name_H-M   'P 1'
#
loop_
_entity.id
_entity.type
_entity.pdbx_description
1 polymer ?
#
loop_
_entity_poly.entity_id
_entity_poly.type
_entity_poly.pdbx_seq_one_letter_code
_entity_poly.pdbx_strand_id
1 'polypeptide(L)'
;MTVSRPTRADLWWLLAVALLAFAFFAVPPLFFGSGFESRAAMEFSSYLLGDSERLPAGLQALVDDWSRYHAVKAVFAGLLVAVAVHRGHHALALIPAVLLLANIQGTLAPLSSALSLIDPARERDGELARALARMRTELGGAPSGPVSVIVRDFAWYHAVLAALAGTAIVVLLAFAVRAWRHGRRRWAAATGAAAVATGVVIAANISTVLDPVRGLLDFLGGS
;
A
#
# COMPACT_ATOMS: atom_id res chain seq x y z
N MET A 1 -3.89 27.55 -34.24
CA MET A 1 -3.89 26.18 -33.70
C MET A 1 -5.31 25.66 -33.71
N THR A 2 -5.65 24.79 -34.65
CA THR A 2 -6.97 24.14 -34.72
C THR A 2 -6.98 22.95 -33.79
N VAL A 3 -7.76 23.00 -32.71
CA VAL A 3 -7.98 21.83 -31.85
C VAL A 3 -8.85 20.86 -32.64
N SER A 4 -8.26 19.75 -33.07
CA SER A 4 -8.97 18.65 -33.71
C SER A 4 -9.99 18.08 -32.73
N ARG A 5 -11.22 17.85 -33.21
CA ARG A 5 -12.27 17.22 -32.40
C ARG A 5 -11.89 15.77 -32.09
N PRO A 6 -12.13 15.29 -30.86
CA PRO A 6 -11.84 13.91 -30.48
C PRO A 6 -12.63 12.94 -31.37
N THR A 7 -12.00 11.83 -31.74
CA THR A 7 -12.66 10.78 -32.52
C THR A 7 -13.60 9.98 -31.63
N ARG A 8 -14.52 9.21 -32.23
CA ARG A 8 -15.39 8.28 -31.50
C ARG A 8 -14.59 7.28 -30.65
N ALA A 9 -13.43 6.84 -31.14
CA ALA A 9 -12.55 5.93 -30.41
C ALA A 9 -11.86 6.58 -29.19
N ASP A 10 -11.64 7.90 -29.23
CA ASP A 10 -11.13 8.67 -28.09
C ASP A 10 -12.19 8.82 -27.01
N LEU A 11 -13.44 9.09 -27.41
CA LEU A 11 -14.59 9.18 -26.50
C LEU A 11 -14.84 7.85 -25.77
N TRP A 12 -14.82 6.72 -26.48
CA TRP A 12 -15.01 5.41 -25.85
C TRP A 12 -13.91 5.05 -24.85
N TRP A 13 -12.66 5.44 -25.14
CA TRP A 13 -11.57 5.22 -24.20
C TRP A 13 -11.65 6.12 -22.98
N LEU A 14 -11.97 7.40 -23.15
CA LEU A 14 -12.20 8.32 -22.03
C LEU A 14 -13.31 7.77 -21.12
N LEU A 15 -14.39 7.27 -21.72
CA LEU A 15 -15.48 6.63 -20.98
C LEU A 15 -14.99 5.38 -20.23
N ALA A 16 -14.23 4.50 -20.89
CA ALA A 16 -13.70 3.29 -20.23
C ALA A 16 -12.78 3.62 -19.05
N VAL A 17 -11.87 4.60 -19.20
CA VAL A 17 -10.99 5.06 -18.11
C VAL A 17 -11.83 5.67 -16.98
N ALA A 18 -12.82 6.50 -17.30
CA ALA A 18 -13.70 7.10 -16.31
C ALA A 18 -14.49 6.05 -15.53
N LEU A 19 -15.03 5.04 -16.22
CA LEU A 19 -15.77 3.94 -15.58
C LEU A 19 -14.87 3.08 -14.69
N LEU A 20 -13.66 2.73 -15.14
CA LEU A 20 -12.70 1.98 -14.33
C LEU A 20 -12.23 2.78 -13.11
N ALA A 21 -11.94 4.06 -13.28
CA ALA A 21 -11.55 4.94 -12.19
C ALA A 21 -12.70 5.10 -11.19
N PHE A 22 -13.94 5.28 -11.65
CA PHE A 22 -15.11 5.32 -10.77
C PHE A 22 -15.29 3.99 -10.03
N ALA A 23 -15.21 2.86 -10.74
CA ALA A 23 -15.36 1.54 -10.15
C ALA A 23 -14.29 1.23 -9.09
N PHE A 24 -13.05 1.68 -9.29
CA PHE A 24 -11.97 1.56 -8.30
C PHE A 24 -12.36 2.14 -6.92
N PHE A 25 -13.12 3.23 -6.89
CA PHE A 25 -13.58 3.84 -5.63
C PHE A 25 -14.94 3.31 -5.17
N ALA A 26 -15.88 3.10 -6.11
CA ALA A 26 -17.26 2.81 -5.78
C ALA A 26 -17.51 1.32 -5.47
N VAL A 27 -16.86 0.40 -6.17
CA VAL A 27 -17.13 -1.04 -6.03
C VAL A 27 -16.69 -1.59 -4.67
N PRO A 28 -15.46 -1.37 -4.19
CA PRO A 28 -15.00 -2.01 -2.95
C PRO A 28 -15.87 -1.70 -1.71
N PRO A 29 -16.28 -0.44 -1.43
CA PRO A 29 -17.15 -0.13 -0.30
C PRO A 29 -18.55 -0.77 -0.37
N LEU A 30 -19.08 -1.03 -1.57
CA LEU A 30 -20.40 -1.65 -1.74
C LEU A 30 -20.42 -3.12 -1.30
N PHE A 31 -19.28 -3.82 -1.40
CA PHE A 31 -19.19 -5.25 -1.08
C PHE A 31 -18.59 -5.52 0.30
N PHE A 32 -17.65 -4.69 0.75
CA PHE A 32 -16.89 -4.93 1.99
C PHE A 32 -17.14 -3.87 3.07
N GLY A 33 -18.03 -2.91 2.77
CA GLY A 33 -18.44 -1.86 3.69
C GLY A 33 -17.45 -0.69 3.78
N SER A 34 -17.76 0.20 4.73
CA SER A 34 -16.96 1.37 5.11
C SER A 34 -16.71 1.36 6.62
N GLY A 35 -15.93 2.30 7.14
CA GLY A 35 -15.64 2.38 8.58
C GLY A 35 -14.59 1.37 9.04
N PHE A 36 -13.62 1.06 8.18
CA PHE A 36 -12.49 0.21 8.54
C PHE A 36 -11.68 0.76 9.72
N GLU A 37 -11.55 2.09 9.85
CA GLU A 37 -10.85 2.74 10.96
C GLU A 37 -11.47 2.42 12.33
N SER A 38 -12.79 2.55 12.48
CA SER A 38 -13.47 2.26 13.74
C SER A 38 -13.47 0.78 14.07
N ARG A 39 -13.63 -0.10 13.06
CA ARG A 39 -13.48 -1.55 13.22
C ARG A 39 -12.05 -1.91 13.65
N ALA A 40 -11.03 -1.36 12.99
CA ALA A 40 -9.64 -1.57 13.35
C ALA A 40 -9.37 -1.15 14.79
N ALA A 41 -9.83 0.04 15.20
CA ALA A 41 -9.64 0.52 16.56
C ALA A 41 -10.17 -0.45 17.63
N MET A 42 -11.38 -0.99 17.44
CA MET A 42 -12.00 -1.95 18.37
C MET A 42 -11.32 -3.33 18.33
N GLU A 43 -11.10 -3.87 17.14
CA GLU A 43 -10.59 -5.24 16.99
C GLU A 43 -9.12 -5.36 17.40
N PHE A 44 -8.29 -4.36 17.08
CA PHE A 44 -6.90 -4.33 17.53
C PHE A 44 -6.79 -4.08 19.03
N SER A 45 -7.65 -3.25 19.64
CA SER A 45 -7.60 -3.04 21.10
C SER A 45 -7.86 -4.34 21.85
N SER A 46 -8.90 -5.07 21.46
CA SER A 46 -9.24 -6.37 22.06
C SER A 46 -8.14 -7.40 21.85
N TYR A 47 -7.59 -7.49 20.64
CA TYR A 47 -6.54 -8.45 20.31
C TYR A 47 -5.23 -8.20 21.07
N LEU A 48 -4.76 -6.96 21.08
CA LEU A 48 -3.51 -6.56 21.74
C LEU A 48 -3.57 -6.65 23.27
N LEU A 49 -4.76 -6.53 23.86
CA LEU A 49 -4.96 -6.72 25.30
C LEU A 49 -5.12 -8.20 25.69
N GLY A 50 -5.38 -9.08 24.72
CA GLY A 50 -5.34 -10.52 24.93
C GLY A 50 -3.92 -11.09 24.93
N ASP A 51 -3.81 -12.41 25.08
CA ASP A 51 -2.53 -13.12 25.09
C ASP A 51 -2.42 -14.18 23.97
N SER A 52 -3.46 -14.34 23.14
CA SER A 52 -3.49 -15.37 22.09
C SER A 52 -2.83 -14.91 20.81
N GLU A 53 -1.95 -15.72 20.23
CA GLU A 53 -1.45 -15.49 18.86
C GLU A 53 -2.57 -15.57 17.81
N ARG A 54 -3.63 -16.32 18.08
CA ARG A 54 -4.72 -16.52 17.12
C ARG A 54 -5.57 -15.26 17.00
N LEU A 55 -5.77 -14.81 15.77
CA LEU A 55 -6.66 -13.68 15.47
C LEU A 55 -8.09 -14.00 15.95
N PRO A 56 -8.70 -13.15 16.80
CA PRO A 56 -10.12 -13.24 17.12
C PRO A 56 -10.98 -13.18 15.85
N ALA A 57 -12.18 -13.76 15.90
CA ALA A 57 -13.05 -13.84 14.72
C ALA A 57 -13.36 -12.46 14.10
N GLY A 58 -13.54 -11.42 14.93
CA GLY A 58 -13.77 -10.05 14.46
C GLY A 58 -12.57 -9.46 13.72
N LEU A 59 -11.36 -9.56 14.30
CA LEU A 59 -10.12 -9.12 13.65
C LEU A 59 -9.81 -9.92 12.37
N GLN A 60 -10.03 -11.24 12.37
CA GLN A 60 -9.87 -12.05 11.16
C GLN A 60 -10.84 -11.60 10.05
N ALA A 61 -12.12 -11.36 10.38
CA ALA A 61 -13.09 -10.86 9.41
C ALA A 61 -12.70 -9.47 8.88
N LEU A 62 -12.20 -8.58 9.74
CA LEU A 62 -11.66 -7.29 9.33
C LEU A 62 -10.49 -7.45 8.34
N VAL A 63 -9.53 -8.31 8.64
CA VAL A 63 -8.36 -8.59 7.79
C VAL A 63 -8.78 -9.18 6.44
N ASP A 64 -9.74 -10.11 6.44
CA ASP A 64 -10.27 -10.73 5.22
C ASP A 64 -11.02 -9.72 4.34
N ASP A 65 -11.88 -8.90 4.94
CA ASP A 65 -12.60 -7.82 4.24
C ASP A 65 -11.62 -6.80 3.66
N TRP A 66 -10.61 -6.40 4.43
CA TRP A 66 -9.59 -5.43 4.02
C TRP A 66 -8.73 -5.96 2.87
N SER A 67 -8.29 -7.22 2.96
CA SER A 67 -7.55 -7.89 1.88
C SER A 67 -8.36 -7.93 0.58
N ARG A 68 -9.64 -8.32 0.64
CA ARG A 68 -10.53 -8.38 -0.53
C ARG A 68 -10.83 -6.99 -1.10
N TYR A 69 -11.02 -6.01 -0.23
CA TYR A 69 -11.19 -4.61 -0.61
C TYR A 69 -10.01 -4.12 -1.46
N HIS A 70 -8.78 -4.40 -1.03
CA HIS A 70 -7.58 -4.08 -1.78
C HIS A 70 -7.41 -4.94 -3.04
N ALA A 71 -7.75 -6.23 -3.01
CA ALA A 71 -7.67 -7.10 -4.18
C ALA A 71 -8.54 -6.59 -5.33
N VAL A 72 -9.77 -6.16 -5.05
CA VAL A 72 -10.67 -5.58 -6.07
C VAL A 72 -10.08 -4.28 -6.64
N LYS A 73 -9.51 -3.42 -5.79
CA LYS A 73 -8.82 -2.20 -6.25
C LYS A 73 -7.59 -2.52 -7.11
N ALA A 74 -6.82 -3.54 -6.76
CA ALA A 74 -5.68 -3.99 -7.54
C ALA A 74 -6.11 -4.43 -8.95
N VAL A 75 -7.23 -5.15 -9.08
CA VAL A 75 -7.78 -5.53 -10.39
C VAL A 75 -8.11 -4.29 -11.24
N PHE A 76 -8.86 -3.32 -10.70
CA PHE A 76 -9.20 -2.10 -11.45
C PHE A 76 -7.97 -1.26 -11.81
N ALA A 77 -7.02 -1.12 -10.89
CA ALA A 77 -5.75 -0.43 -11.16
C ALA A 77 -4.94 -1.15 -12.25
N GLY A 78 -4.88 -2.48 -12.23
CA GLY A 78 -4.23 -3.29 -13.26
C GLY A 78 -4.87 -3.11 -14.64
N LEU A 79 -6.20 -3.06 -14.71
CA LEU A 79 -6.93 -2.78 -15.95
C LEU A 79 -6.63 -1.35 -16.46
N LEU A 80 -6.57 -0.36 -15.58
CA LEU A 80 -6.19 1.01 -15.94
C LEU A 80 -4.75 1.08 -16.50
N VAL A 81 -3.80 0.38 -15.87
CA VAL A 81 -2.42 0.26 -16.39
C VAL A 81 -2.43 -0.37 -17.78
N ALA A 82 -3.12 -1.49 -17.95
CA ALA A 82 -3.19 -2.20 -19.23
C ALA A 82 -3.76 -1.32 -20.34
N VAL A 83 -4.87 -0.62 -20.08
CA VAL A 83 -5.51 0.30 -21.03
C VAL A 83 -4.57 1.46 -21.39
N ALA A 84 -3.92 2.08 -20.41
CA ALA A 84 -3.00 3.20 -20.66
C ALA A 84 -1.78 2.77 -21.48
N VAL A 85 -1.17 1.62 -21.16
CA VAL A 85 -0.03 1.06 -21.90
C VAL A 85 -0.43 0.66 -23.32
N HIS A 86 -1.57 -0.01 -23.49
CA HIS A 86 -2.07 -0.45 -24.80
C HIS A 86 -2.32 0.75 -25.75
N ARG A 87 -2.76 1.89 -25.21
CA ARG A 87 -2.94 3.14 -25.97
C ARG A 87 -1.66 3.97 -26.16
N GLY A 88 -0.52 3.52 -25.64
CA GLY A 88 0.75 4.23 -25.72
C GLY A 88 0.89 5.40 -24.73
N HIS A 89 -0.02 5.55 -23.77
CA HIS A 89 0.01 6.57 -22.73
C HIS A 89 0.87 6.15 -21.53
N HIS A 90 2.12 5.76 -21.77
CA HIS A 90 3.00 5.18 -20.75
C HIS A 90 3.23 6.10 -19.54
N ALA A 91 3.26 7.43 -19.74
CA ALA A 91 3.39 8.38 -18.64
C ALA A 91 2.14 8.40 -17.75
N LEU A 92 0.94 8.33 -18.34
CA LEU A 92 -0.32 8.28 -17.58
C LEU A 92 -0.47 6.94 -16.85
N ALA A 93 0.12 5.86 -17.37
CA ALA A 93 0.10 4.54 -16.72
C ALA A 93 0.83 4.53 -15.35
N LEU A 94 1.68 5.50 -15.05
CA LEU A 94 2.39 5.58 -13.77
C LEU A 94 1.44 5.77 -12.59
N ILE A 95 0.38 6.57 -12.76
CA ILE A 95 -0.61 6.83 -11.70
C ILE A 95 -1.32 5.53 -11.28
N PRO A 96 -2.01 4.79 -12.18
CA PRO A 96 -2.63 3.53 -11.81
C PRO A 96 -1.61 2.44 -11.47
N ALA A 97 -0.36 2.53 -11.94
CA ALA A 97 0.68 1.60 -11.50
C ALA A 97 1.02 1.79 -10.01
N VAL A 98 1.18 3.02 -9.53
CA VAL A 98 1.37 3.29 -8.10
C VAL A 98 0.16 2.81 -7.30
N LEU A 99 -1.06 3.06 -7.78
CA LEU A 99 -2.28 2.53 -7.15
C LEU A 99 -2.27 0.99 -7.11
N LEU A 100 -1.87 0.32 -8.19
CA LEU A 100 -1.76 -1.13 -8.24
C LEU A 100 -0.80 -1.65 -7.16
N LEU A 101 0.42 -1.10 -7.08
CA LEU A 101 1.42 -1.50 -6.08
C LEU A 101 0.92 -1.25 -4.65
N ALA A 102 0.23 -0.12 -4.41
CA ALA A 102 -0.39 0.21 -3.12
C ALA A 102 -1.49 -0.78 -2.72
N ASN A 103 -2.19 -1.38 -3.68
CA ASN A 103 -3.26 -2.33 -3.39
C ASN A 103 -2.78 -3.79 -3.36
N ILE A 104 -1.69 -4.14 -4.05
CA ILE A 104 -1.07 -5.46 -3.92
C ILE A 104 -0.55 -5.66 -2.49
N GLN A 105 0.16 -4.68 -1.92
CA GLN A 105 0.66 -4.79 -0.55
C GLN A 105 -0.48 -4.96 0.47
N GLY A 106 -1.59 -4.21 0.33
CA GLY A 106 -2.77 -4.35 1.20
C GLY A 106 -3.48 -5.70 1.06
N THR A 107 -3.29 -6.39 -0.06
CA THR A 107 -3.80 -7.76 -0.26
C THR A 107 -2.89 -8.81 0.37
N LEU A 108 -1.56 -8.66 0.24
CA LEU A 108 -0.56 -9.66 0.63
C LEU A 108 -0.15 -9.61 2.10
N ALA A 109 -0.27 -8.45 2.74
CA ALA A 109 0.02 -8.25 4.17
C ALA A 109 -1.10 -7.44 4.84
N PRO A 110 -2.32 -8.02 4.89
CA PRO A 110 -3.52 -7.28 5.24
C PRO A 110 -3.59 -6.89 6.72
N LEU A 111 -2.93 -7.62 7.64
CA LEU A 111 -2.95 -7.29 9.07
C LEU A 111 -2.20 -5.98 9.35
N SER A 112 -0.96 -5.84 8.90
CA SER A 112 -0.18 -4.59 9.08
C SER A 112 -0.75 -3.44 8.25
N SER A 113 -1.31 -3.75 7.07
CA SER A 113 -2.03 -2.74 6.29
C SER A 113 -3.28 -2.25 7.03
N ALA A 114 -4.04 -3.13 7.69
CA ALA A 114 -5.16 -2.73 8.52
C ALA A 114 -4.71 -1.98 9.79
N LEU A 115 -3.57 -2.36 10.38
CA LEU A 115 -2.97 -1.64 11.51
C LEU A 115 -2.64 -0.18 11.14
N SER A 116 -2.25 0.11 9.89
CA SER A 116 -1.98 1.47 9.43
C SER A 116 -3.22 2.39 9.34
N LEU A 117 -4.43 1.84 9.52
CA LEU A 117 -5.65 2.63 9.67
C LEU A 117 -5.71 3.32 11.05
N ILE A 118 -4.97 2.80 12.02
CA ILE A 118 -4.83 3.41 13.33
C ILE A 118 -3.78 4.52 13.22
N ASP A 119 -4.12 5.72 13.69
CA ASP A 119 -3.21 6.84 13.83
C ASP A 119 -2.77 6.95 15.29
N PRO A 120 -1.60 6.39 15.68
CA PRO A 120 -1.20 6.33 17.07
C PRO A 120 -0.99 7.71 17.71
N ALA A 121 -0.81 8.76 16.91
CA ALA A 121 -0.64 10.13 17.39
C ALA A 121 -1.96 10.80 17.80
N ARG A 122 -3.09 10.33 17.25
CA ARG A 122 -4.43 10.80 17.60
C ARG A 122 -5.04 10.05 18.78
N GLU A 123 -4.59 8.83 19.03
CA GLU A 123 -5.06 7.99 20.13
C GLU A 123 -4.40 8.37 21.46
N ARG A 124 -5.11 9.14 22.28
CA ARG A 124 -4.60 9.61 23.59
C ARG A 124 -5.20 8.90 24.79
N ASP A 125 -6.45 8.47 24.68
CA ASP A 125 -7.24 7.91 25.78
C ASP A 125 -8.01 6.66 25.32
N GLY A 126 -8.48 5.86 26.28
CA GLY A 126 -9.35 4.71 26.00
C GLY A 126 -8.61 3.37 25.85
N GLU A 127 -9.31 2.38 25.30
CA GLU A 127 -8.81 1.01 25.23
C GLU A 127 -7.69 0.84 24.20
N LEU A 128 -7.84 1.45 23.02
CA LEU A 128 -6.81 1.40 21.98
C LEU A 128 -5.52 2.09 22.43
N ALA A 129 -5.59 3.26 23.06
CA ALA A 129 -4.42 3.92 23.61
C ALA A 129 -3.66 3.05 24.63
N ARG A 130 -4.41 2.36 25.53
CA ARG A 130 -3.82 1.39 26.47
C ARG A 130 -3.18 0.19 25.77
N ALA A 131 -3.85 -0.34 24.75
CA ALA A 131 -3.36 -1.45 23.95
C ALA A 131 -2.05 -1.09 23.21
N LEU A 132 -2.00 0.09 22.56
CA LEU A 132 -0.80 0.59 21.90
C LEU A 132 0.32 0.88 22.89
N ALA A 133 0.02 1.42 24.08
CA ALA A 133 1.02 1.63 25.13
C ALA A 133 1.61 0.30 25.62
N ARG A 134 0.77 -0.71 25.87
CA ARG A 134 1.23 -2.07 26.22
C ARG A 134 2.13 -2.64 25.13
N MET A 135 1.71 -2.55 23.87
CA MET A 135 2.50 -2.99 22.72
C MET A 135 3.87 -2.31 22.66
N ARG A 136 3.96 -0.98 22.86
CA ARG A 136 5.24 -0.26 22.93
C ARG A 136 6.15 -0.82 24.04
N THR A 137 5.60 -1.08 25.23
CA THR A 137 6.37 -1.66 26.34
C THR A 137 6.87 -3.07 26.02
N GLU A 138 6.04 -3.91 25.42
CA GLU A 138 6.38 -5.29 25.06
C GLU A 138 7.44 -5.36 23.94
N LEU A 139 7.40 -4.44 22.98
CA LEU A 139 8.41 -4.32 21.93
C LEU A 139 9.81 -3.99 22.48
N GLY A 140 9.90 -3.29 23.61
CA GLY A 140 11.16 -3.03 24.31
C GLY A 140 11.65 -4.19 25.19
N GLY A 141 10.88 -5.27 25.31
CA GLY A 141 11.15 -6.39 26.20
C GLY A 141 10.86 -7.74 25.55
N ALA A 142 9.95 -8.51 26.15
CA ALA A 142 9.49 -9.80 25.61
C ALA A 142 8.10 -9.62 25.00
N PRO A 143 7.96 -9.69 23.66
CA PRO A 143 6.66 -9.57 23.00
C PRO A 143 5.68 -10.67 23.42
N SER A 144 4.43 -10.29 23.68
CA SER A 144 3.35 -11.28 23.81
C SER A 144 3.08 -11.99 22.47
N GLY A 145 2.21 -13.00 22.48
CA GLY A 145 1.75 -13.69 21.28
C GLY A 145 1.20 -12.73 20.21
N PRO A 146 0.21 -11.89 20.53
CA PRO A 146 -0.32 -10.89 19.59
C PRO A 146 0.75 -9.98 18.99
N VAL A 147 1.64 -9.43 19.83
CA VAL A 147 2.69 -8.51 19.37
C VAL A 147 3.69 -9.23 18.47
N SER A 148 4.05 -10.48 18.79
CA SER A 148 4.93 -11.31 17.95
C SER A 148 4.35 -11.56 16.55
N VAL A 149 3.03 -11.77 16.45
CA VAL A 149 2.32 -11.91 15.17
C VAL A 149 2.38 -10.61 14.37
N ILE A 150 2.13 -9.46 15.01
CA ILE A 150 2.19 -8.15 14.35
C ILE A 150 3.62 -7.85 13.88
N VAL A 151 4.64 -8.09 14.69
CA VAL A 151 6.05 -7.86 14.31
C VAL A 151 6.42 -8.65 13.06
N ARG A 152 6.01 -9.92 12.99
CA ARG A 152 6.28 -10.80 11.84
C ARG A 152 5.51 -10.34 10.59
N ASP A 153 4.24 -9.98 10.73
CA ASP A 153 3.45 -9.48 9.60
C ASP A 153 3.96 -8.10 9.12
N PHE A 154 4.44 -7.26 10.04
CA PHE A 154 5.01 -5.95 9.73
C PHE A 154 6.31 -6.07 8.92
N ALA A 155 7.16 -7.04 9.28
CA ALA A 155 8.33 -7.38 8.47
C ALA A 155 7.91 -7.88 7.08
N TRP A 156 6.89 -8.73 6.99
CA TRP A 156 6.38 -9.23 5.72
C TRP A 156 5.81 -8.10 4.84
N TYR A 157 5.05 -7.17 5.41
CA TYR A 157 4.53 -5.99 4.72
C TYR A 157 5.66 -5.15 4.08
N HIS A 158 6.72 -4.86 4.84
CA HIS A 158 7.86 -4.11 4.33
C HIS A 158 8.69 -4.89 3.30
N ALA A 159 8.75 -6.22 3.41
CA ALA A 159 9.40 -7.07 2.41
C ALA A 159 8.64 -7.04 1.08
N VAL A 160 7.30 -7.11 1.11
CA VAL A 160 6.45 -6.95 -0.08
C VAL A 160 6.65 -5.57 -0.70
N LEU A 161 6.67 -4.50 0.11
CA LEU A 161 6.95 -3.15 -0.35
C LEU A 161 8.31 -3.04 -1.05
N ALA A 162 9.37 -3.59 -0.45
CA ALA A 162 10.71 -3.59 -1.03
C ALA A 162 10.75 -4.34 -2.37
N ALA A 163 10.09 -5.49 -2.48
CA ALA A 163 10.03 -6.27 -3.72
C ALA A 163 9.27 -5.53 -4.85
N LEU A 164 8.14 -4.91 -4.52
CA LEU A 164 7.36 -4.11 -5.46
C LEU A 164 8.15 -2.88 -5.95
N ALA A 165 8.80 -2.17 -5.02
CA ALA A 165 9.67 -1.04 -5.34
C ALA A 165 10.88 -1.48 -6.19
N GLY A 166 11.47 -2.65 -5.92
CA GLY A 166 12.54 -3.23 -6.72
C GLY A 166 12.11 -3.48 -8.17
N THR A 167 10.91 -4.02 -8.36
CA THR A 167 10.31 -4.19 -9.70
C THR A 167 10.14 -2.84 -10.40
N ALA A 168 9.66 -1.81 -9.68
CA ALA A 168 9.53 -0.47 -10.23
C ALA A 168 10.88 0.14 -10.65
N ILE A 169 11.96 -0.08 -9.89
CA ILE A 169 13.31 0.36 -10.26
C ILE A 169 13.75 -0.27 -11.58
N VAL A 170 13.57 -1.58 -11.76
CA VAL A 170 13.95 -2.26 -13.01
C VAL A 170 13.24 -1.63 -14.21
N VAL A 171 11.94 -1.35 -14.07
CA VAL A 171 11.15 -0.68 -15.11
C VAL A 171 11.64 0.75 -15.37
N LEU A 172 11.88 1.54 -14.31
CA LEU A 172 12.38 2.92 -14.42
C LEU A 172 13.75 2.98 -15.10
N LEU A 173 14.67 2.06 -14.76
CA LEU A 173 15.98 1.95 -15.38
C LEU A 173 15.89 1.57 -16.86
N ALA A 174 15.00 0.63 -17.21
CA ALA A 174 14.75 0.30 -18.62
C ALA A 174 14.26 1.52 -19.42
N PHE A 175 13.36 2.32 -18.85
CA PHE A 175 12.91 3.57 -19.45
C PHE A 175 14.02 4.63 -19.53
N ALA A 176 14.86 4.75 -18.50
CA ALA A 176 16.00 5.67 -18.50
C ALA A 176 17.00 5.33 -19.62
N VAL A 177 17.38 4.06 -19.74
CA VAL A 177 18.27 3.56 -20.80
C VAL A 177 17.65 3.78 -22.18
N ARG A 178 16.35 3.49 -22.35
CA ARG A 178 15.64 3.74 -23.61
C ARG A 178 15.61 5.23 -23.96
N ALA A 179 15.29 6.10 -23.00
CA ALA A 179 15.28 7.54 -23.21
C ALA A 179 16.66 8.07 -23.60
N TRP A 180 17.72 7.58 -22.94
CA TRP A 180 19.10 7.92 -23.26
C TRP A 180 19.47 7.52 -24.69
N ARG A 181 19.17 6.27 -25.10
CA ARG A 181 19.42 5.75 -26.45
C ARG A 181 18.69 6.53 -27.55
N HIS A 182 17.54 7.12 -27.24
CA HIS A 182 16.78 7.98 -28.17
C HIS A 182 17.17 9.48 -28.07
N GLY A 183 18.28 9.83 -27.41
CA GLY A 183 18.73 11.21 -27.29
C GLY A 183 17.90 12.09 -26.33
N ARG A 184 16.94 11.51 -25.60
CA ARG A 184 16.03 12.22 -24.69
C ARG A 184 16.66 12.37 -23.30
N ARG A 185 17.78 13.11 -23.21
CA ARG A 185 18.60 13.24 -21.98
C ARG A 185 17.83 13.69 -20.74
N ARG A 186 16.92 14.69 -20.87
CA ARG A 186 16.10 15.18 -19.74
C ARG A 186 15.21 14.08 -19.15
N TRP A 187 14.59 13.27 -20.02
CA TRP A 187 13.76 12.15 -19.60
C TRP A 187 14.59 11.06 -18.95
N ALA A 188 15.75 10.71 -19.52
CA ALA A 188 16.66 9.74 -18.94
C ALA A 188 17.10 10.15 -17.52
N ALA A 189 17.47 11.42 -17.34
CA ALA A 189 17.83 11.97 -16.03
C ALA A 189 16.65 11.92 -15.04
N ALA A 190 15.45 12.34 -15.45
CA ALA A 190 14.26 12.29 -14.60
C ALA A 190 13.90 10.87 -14.16
N THR A 191 13.89 9.90 -15.08
CA THR A 191 13.62 8.49 -14.75
C THR A 191 14.74 7.86 -13.91
N GLY A 192 16.00 8.26 -14.14
CA GLY A 192 17.12 7.83 -13.32
C GLY A 192 17.02 8.36 -11.88
N ALA A 193 16.68 9.65 -11.73
CA ALA A 193 16.44 10.25 -10.41
C ALA A 193 15.28 9.57 -9.67
N ALA A 194 14.18 9.26 -10.37
CA ALA A 194 13.06 8.50 -9.79
C ALA A 194 13.49 7.09 -9.33
N ALA A 195 14.35 6.40 -10.09
CA ALA A 195 14.89 5.10 -9.70
C ALA A 195 15.75 5.21 -8.43
N VAL A 196 16.60 6.24 -8.33
CA VAL A 196 17.41 6.51 -7.13
C VAL A 196 16.52 6.80 -5.91
N ALA A 197 15.51 7.67 -6.05
CA ALA A 197 14.57 7.97 -4.98
C ALA A 197 13.82 6.71 -4.51
N THR A 198 13.39 5.86 -5.46
CA THR A 198 12.78 4.56 -5.14
C THR A 198 13.78 3.63 -4.43
N GLY A 199 15.07 3.70 -4.77
CA GLY A 199 16.13 2.97 -4.08
C GLY A 199 16.26 3.35 -2.60
N VAL A 200 16.07 4.62 -2.26
CA VAL A 200 16.01 5.07 -0.85
C VAL A 200 14.81 4.45 -0.13
N VAL A 201 13.65 4.39 -0.77
CA VAL A 201 12.46 3.73 -0.22
C VAL A 201 12.73 2.25 0.03
N ILE A 202 13.37 1.55 -0.91
CA ILE A 202 13.77 0.14 -0.72
C ILE A 202 14.71 -0.01 0.47
N ALA A 203 15.74 0.84 0.57
CA ALA A 203 16.70 0.77 1.67
C ALA A 203 16.00 0.93 3.03
N ALA A 204 15.11 1.92 3.15
CA ALA A 204 14.31 2.11 4.36
C ALA A 204 13.45 0.88 4.70
N ASN A 205 12.76 0.30 3.70
CA ASN A 205 11.94 -0.88 3.91
C ASN A 205 12.77 -2.11 4.27
N ILE A 206 13.94 -2.31 3.66
CA ILE A 206 14.86 -3.39 4.02
C ILE A 206 15.35 -3.21 5.46
N SER A 207 15.67 -1.99 5.89
CA SER A 207 16.02 -1.73 7.30
C SER A 207 14.89 -2.15 8.24
N THR A 208 13.63 -1.87 7.90
CA THR A 208 12.47 -2.34 8.67
C THR A 208 12.27 -3.86 8.62
N VAL A 209 12.58 -4.52 7.50
CA VAL A 209 12.54 -6.00 7.42
C VAL A 209 13.58 -6.62 8.36
N LEU A 210 14.77 -6.04 8.43
CA LEU A 210 15.88 -6.53 9.25
C LEU A 210 15.69 -6.21 10.75
N ASP A 211 15.04 -5.10 11.07
CA ASP A 211 14.69 -4.69 12.43
C ASP A 211 13.23 -4.19 12.51
N PRO A 212 12.25 -5.11 12.48
CA PRO A 212 10.84 -4.75 12.46
C PRO A 212 10.36 -4.17 13.78
N VAL A 213 11.00 -4.53 14.90
CA VAL A 213 10.67 -3.99 16.23
C VAL A 213 10.95 -2.49 16.27
N ARG A 214 12.14 -2.07 15.83
CA ARG A 214 12.47 -0.65 15.76
C ARG A 214 11.55 0.12 14.83
N GLY A 215 11.31 -0.40 13.63
CA GLY A 215 10.41 0.26 12.68
C GLY A 215 8.98 0.40 13.20
N LEU A 216 8.51 -0.58 13.97
CA LEU A 216 7.19 -0.54 14.59
C LEU A 216 7.13 0.42 15.78
N LEU A 217 8.21 0.54 16.57
CA LEU A 217 8.34 1.58 17.59
C LEU A 217 8.31 2.99 16.97
N ASP A 218 9.04 3.20 15.87
CA ASP A 218 9.02 4.47 15.12
C ASP A 218 7.59 4.79 14.61
N PHE A 219 6.89 3.80 14.04
CA PHE A 219 5.48 3.93 13.64
C PHE A 219 4.56 4.32 14.81
N LEU A 220 4.79 3.75 15.99
CA LEU A 220 4.02 4.04 17.19
C LEU A 220 4.43 5.37 17.85
N GLY A 221 5.40 6.13 17.31
CA GLY A 221 5.90 7.38 17.89
C GLY A 221 6.76 7.17 19.15
N GLY A 222 7.43 6.03 19.26
CA GLY A 222 8.27 5.63 20.39
C GLY A 222 9.77 5.86 20.22
N SER A 223 10.19 6.68 19.25
CA SER A 223 11.59 7.05 19.01
C SER A 223 12.04 8.22 19.88
#